data_AF-A0A965Y8K1-F1
#
_entry.id   AF-A0A965Y8K1-F1
#
_cell.length_a   1.000
_cell.length_b   1.000
_cell.length_c   1.000
_cell.angle_alpha   90.00
_cell.angle_beta   90.00
_cell.angle_gamma   90.00
#
_symmetry.space_group_name_H-M   'P 1'
#
loop_
_entity.id
_entity.type
_entity.pdbx_description
1 polymer ?
#
loop_
_entity_poly.entity_id
_entity_poly.type
_entity_poly.pdbx_seq_one_letter_code
_entity_poly.pdbx_strand_id
1 'polypeptide(L)'
;MTKKIKNFIILISSFIVVFAFAFYYYSPVIFQEGNPLPLIKGILELNFTRKDIILLDSEKEIYFTKSKNGKEILSEKLSDNGYQFLEQMGSGYFFKNENEEKLIATHKYYSRFYSIWKITKTKDVKESIEWIEYRNEEYGFAFQYPSLSIDNQLWGALPDGISISEVLLPNQVFNKDNSFYLTQKYKINNWETGELVKMENAIFEEIENSTYPTPWNIIIFEVENEIDLDRVIKEKLGSGCSYKTKINTNFSKNYRVEINGDGKDLGSTNCPVNYANYIIYSPVNKKVAFWSLGQECNIGLGFIYLNCFDLQISESFHFFE
;
A
#
# COMPACT_ATOMS: atom_id res chain seq x y z
N MET A 1 43.41 -28.92 47.09
CA MET A 1 43.25 -28.55 45.67
C MET A 1 44.58 -28.01 45.14
N THR A 2 45.17 -28.60 44.10
CA THR A 2 46.47 -28.14 43.57
C THR A 2 46.36 -26.70 43.03
N LYS A 3 47.40 -25.88 43.19
CA LYS A 3 47.45 -24.46 42.78
C LYS A 3 46.98 -24.25 41.33
N LYS A 4 47.21 -25.23 40.44
CA LYS A 4 46.75 -25.23 39.04
C LYS A 4 45.22 -25.30 38.91
N ILE A 5 44.53 -26.12 39.70
CA ILE A 5 43.07 -26.25 39.65
C ILE A 5 42.39 -24.97 40.18
N LYS A 6 42.94 -24.36 41.23
CA LYS A 6 42.42 -23.09 41.76
C LYS A 6 42.54 -21.95 40.73
N ASN A 7 43.67 -21.86 40.03
CA ASN A 7 43.86 -20.86 38.98
C ASN A 7 42.94 -21.09 37.77
N PHE A 8 42.67 -22.36 37.42
CA PHE A 8 41.74 -22.71 36.34
C PHE A 8 40.29 -22.33 36.67
N ILE A 9 39.84 -22.58 37.91
CA ILE A 9 38.50 -22.19 38.37
C ILE A 9 38.33 -20.67 38.38
N ILE A 10 39.36 -19.91 38.82
CA ILE A 10 39.32 -18.44 38.80
C ILE A 10 39.22 -17.91 37.36
N LEU A 11 39.93 -18.53 36.41
CA LEU A 11 39.88 -18.16 34.99
C LEU A 11 38.48 -18.39 34.39
N ILE A 12 37.88 -19.56 34.65
CA ILE A 12 36.52 -19.86 34.20
C ILE A 12 35.50 -18.92 34.83
N SER A 13 35.60 -18.69 36.15
CA SER A 13 34.72 -17.76 36.85
C SER A 13 34.83 -16.35 36.30
N SER A 14 36.04 -15.88 36.01
CA SER A 14 36.27 -14.57 35.39
C SER A 14 35.65 -14.51 33.99
N PHE A 15 35.78 -15.57 33.19
CA PHE A 15 35.18 -15.64 31.86
C PHE A 15 33.64 -15.59 31.93
N ILE A 16 33.02 -16.33 32.86
CA ILE A 16 31.57 -16.32 33.08
C ILE A 16 31.09 -14.91 33.47
N VAL A 17 31.81 -14.22 34.35
CA VAL A 17 31.45 -12.86 34.78
C VAL A 17 31.54 -11.87 33.62
N VAL A 18 32.61 -11.93 32.81
CA VAL A 18 32.75 -11.09 31.61
C VAL A 18 31.63 -11.38 30.61
N PHE A 19 31.28 -12.65 30.40
CA PHE A 19 30.20 -13.04 29.49
C PHE A 19 28.83 -12.58 30.01
N ALA A 20 28.58 -12.65 31.31
CA ALA A 20 27.34 -12.16 31.93
C ALA A 20 27.21 -10.64 31.82
N PHE A 21 28.30 -9.89 32.03
CA PHE A 21 28.32 -8.44 31.84
C PHE A 21 28.11 -8.05 30.38
N ALA A 22 28.75 -8.75 29.44
CA ALA A 22 28.53 -8.53 28.01
C ALA A 22 27.09 -8.85 27.63
N PHE A 23 26.54 -9.97 28.09
CA PHE A 23 25.16 -10.35 27.85
C PHE A 23 24.18 -9.31 28.42
N TYR A 24 24.40 -8.82 29.63
CA TYR A 24 23.58 -7.76 30.23
C TYR A 24 23.61 -6.47 29.39
N TYR A 25 24.80 -6.03 28.96
CA TYR A 25 24.95 -4.79 28.18
C TYR A 25 24.37 -4.89 26.76
N TYR A 26 24.52 -6.05 26.11
CA TYR A 26 24.05 -6.27 24.73
C TYR A 26 22.68 -6.94 24.63
N SER A 27 22.05 -7.31 25.76
CA SER A 27 20.72 -7.92 25.79
C SER A 27 19.69 -7.12 24.97
N PRO A 28 19.56 -5.79 25.11
CA PRO A 28 18.60 -5.03 24.30
C PRO A 28 18.78 -5.18 22.79
N VAL A 29 20.03 -5.37 22.32
CA VAL A 29 20.34 -5.58 20.90
C VAL A 29 20.07 -7.03 20.48
N ILE A 30 20.40 -8.01 21.34
CA ILE A 30 20.22 -9.44 21.05
C ILE A 30 18.73 -9.81 20.97
N PHE A 31 17.90 -9.20 21.82
CA PHE A 31 16.47 -9.48 21.94
C PHE A 31 15.59 -8.50 21.16
N GLN A 32 16.17 -7.67 20.27
CA GLN A 32 15.44 -6.69 19.48
C GLN A 32 14.30 -7.32 18.64
N GLU A 33 14.50 -8.56 18.18
CA GLU A 33 13.51 -9.32 17.38
C GLU A 33 12.74 -10.36 18.22
N GLY A 34 12.75 -10.23 19.55
CA GLY A 34 12.13 -11.20 20.46
C GLY A 34 13.04 -12.39 20.78
N ASN A 35 12.56 -13.62 20.57
CA ASN A 35 13.33 -14.83 20.89
C ASN A 35 14.51 -15.00 19.90
N PRO A 36 15.78 -14.98 20.35
CA PRO A 36 16.94 -15.04 19.46
C PRO A 36 17.26 -16.47 18.99
N LEU A 37 16.68 -17.50 19.60
CA LEU A 37 17.02 -18.90 19.31
C LEU A 37 16.79 -19.30 17.84
N PRO A 38 15.67 -18.96 17.18
CA PRO A 38 15.47 -19.26 15.77
C PRO A 38 16.53 -18.62 14.88
N LEU A 39 16.93 -17.38 15.18
CA LEU A 39 17.94 -16.64 14.41
C LEU A 39 19.33 -17.25 14.59
N ILE A 40 19.73 -17.58 15.83
CA ILE A 40 21.00 -18.27 16.10
C ILE A 40 21.04 -19.61 15.38
N LYS A 41 19.95 -20.38 15.44
CA LYS A 41 19.83 -21.66 14.71
C LYS A 41 19.96 -21.43 13.20
N GLY A 42 19.30 -20.41 12.65
CA GLY A 42 19.41 -20.03 11.25
C GLY A 42 20.84 -19.68 10.84
N ILE A 43 21.56 -18.91 11.66
CA ILE A 43 22.98 -18.58 11.44
C ILE A 43 23.84 -19.85 11.43
N LEU A 44 23.65 -20.75 12.39
CA LEU A 44 24.41 -22.00 12.43
C LEU A 44 24.14 -22.85 11.18
N GLU A 45 22.87 -22.97 10.77
CA GLU A 45 22.52 -23.73 9.58
C GLU A 45 23.11 -23.10 8.31
N LEU A 46 23.00 -21.79 8.10
CA LEU A 46 23.55 -21.11 6.91
C LEU A 46 25.08 -21.19 6.80
N ASN A 47 25.81 -21.36 7.91
CA ASN A 47 27.28 -21.41 7.90
C ASN A 47 27.85 -22.82 7.91
N PHE A 48 27.20 -23.75 8.60
CA PHE A 48 27.72 -25.10 8.80
C PHE A 48 27.01 -26.16 7.94
N THR A 49 26.00 -25.77 7.17
CA THR A 49 25.35 -26.64 6.18
C THR A 49 25.49 -26.06 4.77
N ARG A 50 25.01 -26.79 3.75
CA ARG A 50 24.95 -26.34 2.36
C ARG A 50 23.65 -25.60 2.01
N LYS A 51 22.86 -25.21 3.01
CA LYS A 51 21.62 -24.46 2.79
C LYS A 51 21.94 -22.98 2.61
N ASP A 52 21.35 -22.37 1.58
CA ASP A 52 21.50 -20.94 1.29
C ASP A 52 20.32 -20.10 1.80
N ILE A 53 19.21 -20.76 2.17
CA ILE A 53 18.00 -20.18 2.74
C ILE A 53 17.41 -21.09 3.83
N ILE A 54 16.92 -20.49 4.91
CA ILE A 54 16.29 -21.18 6.04
C ILE A 54 14.89 -20.59 6.28
N LEU A 55 13.90 -21.45 6.54
CA LEU A 55 12.59 -21.03 7.04
C LEU A 55 12.66 -20.91 8.58
N LEU A 56 12.52 -19.70 9.11
CA LEU A 56 12.55 -19.42 10.55
C LEU A 56 11.19 -19.65 11.22
N ASP A 57 10.12 -19.25 10.53
CA ASP A 57 8.75 -19.36 10.99
C ASP A 57 7.87 -19.78 9.81
N SER A 58 7.28 -20.97 9.90
CA SER A 58 6.42 -21.52 8.85
C SER A 58 5.02 -20.91 8.84
N GLU A 59 4.51 -20.45 9.98
CA GLU A 59 3.18 -19.84 10.07
C GLU A 59 3.20 -18.42 9.48
N LYS A 60 4.30 -17.70 9.69
CA LYS A 60 4.48 -16.32 9.21
C LYS A 60 5.27 -16.22 7.90
N GLU A 61 5.60 -17.36 7.28
CA GLU A 61 6.44 -17.48 6.08
C GLU A 61 7.70 -16.58 6.13
N ILE A 62 8.47 -16.67 7.23
CA ILE A 62 9.68 -15.89 7.45
C ILE A 62 10.91 -16.70 7.05
N TYR A 63 11.68 -16.19 6.10
CA TYR A 63 12.91 -16.80 5.59
C TYR A 63 14.15 -16.01 6.02
N PHE A 64 15.29 -16.69 6.00
CA PHE A 64 16.58 -16.17 6.41
C PHE A 64 17.67 -16.59 5.44
N THR A 65 18.45 -15.63 4.98
CA THR A 65 19.55 -15.85 4.04
C THR A 65 20.81 -15.14 4.51
N LYS A 66 21.95 -15.47 3.90
CA LYS A 66 23.08 -14.53 3.90
C LYS A 66 22.68 -13.27 3.14
N SER A 67 23.19 -12.10 3.55
CA SER A 67 22.91 -10.84 2.87
C SER A 67 23.48 -10.82 1.45
N LYS A 68 24.66 -11.42 1.26
CA LYS A 68 25.24 -11.58 -0.07
C LYS A 68 24.37 -12.56 -0.88
N ASN A 69 23.89 -12.10 -2.03
CA ASN A 69 23.04 -12.82 -2.96
C ASN A 69 21.66 -13.25 -2.38
N GLY A 70 21.24 -12.66 -1.26
CA GLY A 70 20.00 -13.07 -0.58
C GLY A 70 18.75 -12.91 -1.45
N LYS A 71 18.72 -11.85 -2.27
CA LYS A 71 17.65 -11.57 -3.23
C LYS A 71 17.52 -12.69 -4.26
N GLU A 72 18.64 -13.07 -4.86
CA GLU A 72 18.71 -14.08 -5.92
C GLU A 72 18.27 -15.44 -5.36
N ILE A 73 18.77 -15.80 -4.17
CA ILE A 73 18.40 -17.04 -3.47
C ILE A 73 16.90 -17.09 -3.19
N LEU A 74 16.33 -16.00 -2.67
CA LEU A 74 14.89 -15.95 -2.41
C LEU A 74 14.09 -16.04 -3.72
N SER A 75 14.53 -15.30 -4.75
CA SER A 75 13.85 -15.27 -6.04
C SER A 75 13.86 -16.64 -6.72
N GLU A 76 14.97 -17.37 -6.64
CA GLU A 76 15.09 -18.76 -7.12
C GLU A 76 14.15 -19.67 -6.33
N LYS A 77 14.13 -19.56 -5.00
CA LYS A 77 13.22 -20.34 -4.14
C LYS A 77 11.74 -20.10 -4.48
N LEU A 78 11.36 -18.87 -4.78
CA LEU A 78 10.00 -18.52 -5.18
C LEU A 78 9.70 -18.96 -6.61
N SER A 79 10.69 -18.89 -7.51
CA SER A 79 10.59 -19.41 -8.88
C SER A 79 10.37 -20.92 -8.92
N ASP A 80 11.04 -21.68 -8.04
CA ASP A 80 10.79 -23.11 -7.87
C ASP A 80 9.33 -23.41 -7.46
N ASN A 81 8.68 -22.46 -6.79
CA ASN A 81 7.28 -22.52 -6.41
C ASN A 81 6.34 -21.89 -7.45
N GLY A 82 6.83 -21.60 -8.66
CA GLY A 82 6.05 -21.07 -9.77
C GLY A 82 5.88 -19.54 -9.78
N TYR A 83 6.60 -18.80 -8.93
CA TYR A 83 6.51 -17.34 -8.88
C TYR A 83 7.66 -16.65 -9.64
N GLN A 84 7.31 -15.77 -10.56
CA GLN A 84 8.21 -14.91 -11.31
C GLN A 84 8.37 -13.56 -10.63
N PHE A 85 9.61 -13.10 -10.49
CA PHE A 85 9.92 -11.74 -10.03
C PHE A 85 9.42 -10.70 -11.03
N LEU A 86 8.78 -9.66 -10.54
CA LEU A 86 8.27 -8.54 -11.32
C LEU A 86 9.15 -7.32 -11.18
N GLU A 87 9.24 -6.79 -9.97
CA GLU A 87 9.90 -5.53 -9.67
C GLU A 87 10.26 -5.42 -8.19
N GLN A 88 11.07 -4.41 -7.87
CA GLN A 88 11.51 -4.08 -6.53
C GLN A 88 11.24 -2.59 -6.26
N MET A 89 10.65 -2.29 -5.11
CA MET A 89 10.44 -0.93 -4.62
C MET A 89 10.93 -0.84 -3.17
N GLY A 90 12.05 -0.16 -2.95
CA GLY A 90 12.69 -0.10 -1.64
C GLY A 90 13.06 -1.50 -1.12
N SER A 91 12.53 -1.85 0.06
CA SER A 91 12.66 -3.16 0.72
C SER A 91 11.64 -4.20 0.23
N GLY A 92 10.65 -3.80 -0.57
CA GLY A 92 9.61 -4.69 -1.10
C GLY A 92 9.97 -5.30 -2.45
N TYR A 93 9.77 -6.61 -2.59
CA TYR A 93 10.01 -7.38 -3.80
C TYR A 93 8.73 -8.07 -4.22
N PHE A 94 8.34 -7.90 -5.48
CA PHE A 94 7.02 -8.31 -5.97
C PHE A 94 7.14 -9.49 -6.93
N PHE A 95 6.25 -10.47 -6.76
CA PHE A 95 6.23 -11.70 -7.53
C PHE A 95 4.82 -12.04 -8.02
N LYS A 96 4.71 -12.81 -9.10
CA LYS A 96 3.45 -13.37 -9.63
C LYS A 96 3.62 -14.82 -10.09
N ASN A 97 2.58 -15.65 -10.02
CA ASN A 97 2.58 -16.97 -10.65
C ASN A 97 1.74 -17.01 -11.94
N GLU A 98 1.68 -18.17 -12.60
CA GLU A 98 0.90 -18.38 -13.83
C GLU A 98 -0.62 -18.22 -13.63
N ASN A 99 -1.11 -18.43 -12.41
CA ASN A 99 -2.51 -18.24 -12.01
C ASN A 99 -2.82 -16.78 -11.63
N GLU A 100 -1.92 -15.85 -11.96
CA GLU A 100 -1.97 -14.42 -11.60
C GLU A 100 -1.97 -14.13 -10.09
N GLU A 101 -1.66 -15.11 -9.24
CA GLU A 101 -1.53 -14.89 -7.81
C GLU A 101 -0.23 -14.14 -7.51
N LYS A 102 -0.34 -13.12 -6.66
CA LYS A 102 0.77 -12.21 -6.36
C LYS A 102 1.23 -12.35 -4.93
N LEU A 103 2.52 -12.08 -4.75
CA LEU A 103 3.23 -12.25 -3.49
C LEU A 103 4.21 -11.10 -3.32
N ILE A 104 4.32 -10.63 -2.08
CA ILE A 104 5.26 -9.58 -1.67
C ILE A 104 6.24 -10.19 -0.69
N ALA A 105 7.52 -10.04 -0.97
CA ALA A 105 8.58 -10.33 -0.02
C ALA A 105 9.15 -9.02 0.50
N THR A 106 9.06 -8.78 1.81
CA THR A 106 9.72 -7.63 2.45
C THR A 106 11.08 -8.04 3.01
N HIS A 107 12.09 -7.26 2.68
CA HIS A 107 13.47 -7.46 3.07
C HIS A 107 13.80 -6.67 4.34
N LYS A 108 14.62 -7.26 5.20
CA LYS A 108 15.21 -6.59 6.36
C LYS A 108 16.62 -7.08 6.59
N TYR A 109 17.54 -6.17 6.86
CA TYR A 109 18.86 -6.55 7.38
C TYR A 109 18.76 -6.94 8.86
N TYR A 110 19.04 -8.20 9.19
CA TYR A 110 19.29 -8.60 10.58
C TYR A 110 20.69 -8.15 11.02
N SER A 111 21.66 -8.26 10.11
CA SER A 111 22.99 -7.68 10.27
C SER A 111 23.60 -7.44 8.89
N ARG A 112 24.81 -6.90 8.82
CA ARG A 112 25.55 -6.78 7.55
C ARG A 112 25.75 -8.12 6.81
N PHE A 113 25.61 -9.25 7.50
CA PHE A 113 25.86 -10.58 6.95
C PHE A 113 24.60 -11.41 6.69
N TYR A 114 23.47 -11.07 7.31
CA TYR A 114 22.25 -11.85 7.22
C TYR A 114 21.03 -10.98 6.95
N SER A 115 20.11 -11.53 6.17
CA SER A 115 18.86 -10.90 5.78
C SER A 115 17.67 -11.76 6.20
N ILE A 116 16.62 -11.08 6.63
CA ILE A 116 15.30 -11.67 6.89
C ILE A 116 14.39 -11.28 5.73
N TRP A 117 13.57 -12.22 5.31
CA TRP A 117 12.57 -12.05 4.27
C TRP A 117 11.22 -12.49 4.81
N LYS A 118 10.22 -11.61 4.80
CA LYS A 118 8.86 -11.96 5.21
C LYS A 118 8.00 -12.04 3.96
N ILE A 119 7.35 -13.18 3.76
CA ILE A 119 6.49 -13.41 2.61
C ILE A 119 5.05 -13.12 2.99
N THR A 120 4.36 -12.37 2.15
CA THR A 120 2.94 -12.07 2.30
C THR A 120 2.25 -12.29 0.97
N LYS A 121 1.28 -13.21 0.95
CA LYS A 121 0.40 -13.41 -0.19
C LYS A 121 -0.62 -12.30 -0.21
N THR A 122 -0.69 -11.56 -1.32
CA THR A 122 -1.60 -10.40 -1.42
C THR A 122 -3.05 -10.82 -1.59
N LYS A 123 -3.29 -12.04 -2.08
CA LYS A 123 -4.64 -12.60 -2.27
C LYS A 123 -5.37 -12.76 -0.94
N ASP A 124 -4.71 -13.35 0.06
CA ASP A 124 -5.29 -13.56 1.40
C ASP A 124 -5.70 -12.23 2.06
N VAL A 125 -4.86 -11.20 1.97
CA VAL A 125 -5.18 -9.87 2.54
C VAL A 125 -6.30 -9.20 1.76
N LYS A 126 -6.22 -9.17 0.42
CA LYS A 126 -7.24 -8.55 -0.43
C LYS A 126 -8.62 -9.21 -0.27
N GLU A 127 -8.67 -10.53 -0.14
CA GLU A 127 -9.90 -11.29 0.07
C GLU A 127 -10.49 -11.08 1.48
N SER A 128 -9.65 -10.75 2.47
CA SER A 128 -10.11 -10.42 3.83
C SER A 128 -10.73 -9.03 3.98
N ILE A 129 -10.53 -8.14 3.00
CA ILE A 129 -11.01 -6.76 3.07
C ILE A 129 -12.48 -6.71 2.68
N GLU A 130 -13.31 -6.36 3.66
CA GLU A 130 -14.73 -6.07 3.44
C GLU A 130 -14.90 -4.82 2.56
N TRP A 131 -15.86 -4.85 1.63
CA TRP A 131 -16.25 -3.69 0.84
C TRP A 131 -17.50 -3.05 1.44
N ILE A 132 -17.39 -1.77 1.78
CA ILE A 132 -18.44 -0.97 2.41
C ILE A 132 -19.16 -0.17 1.32
N GLU A 133 -20.48 -0.16 1.35
CA GLU A 133 -21.27 0.76 0.55
C GLU A 133 -21.35 2.13 1.26
N TYR A 134 -20.86 3.18 0.58
CA TYR A 134 -21.17 4.55 0.91
C TYR A 134 -22.41 5.00 0.14
N ARG A 135 -23.35 5.64 0.83
CA ARG A 135 -24.59 6.16 0.26
C ARG A 135 -24.84 7.56 0.80
N ASN A 136 -25.05 8.51 -0.11
CA ASN A 136 -25.37 9.89 0.22
C ASN A 136 -26.77 10.22 -0.34
N GLU A 137 -27.73 10.38 0.56
CA GLU A 137 -29.13 10.66 0.19
C GLU A 137 -29.35 12.10 -0.29
N GLU A 138 -28.57 13.05 0.19
CA GLU A 138 -28.68 14.47 -0.19
C GLU A 138 -28.30 14.68 -1.67
N TYR A 139 -27.22 14.05 -2.10
CA TYR A 139 -26.72 14.13 -3.47
C TYR A 139 -27.17 12.96 -4.35
N GLY A 140 -27.85 11.95 -3.79
CA GLY A 140 -28.47 10.85 -4.52
C GLY A 140 -27.45 9.94 -5.22
N PHE A 141 -26.37 9.55 -4.54
CA PHE A 141 -25.36 8.65 -5.12
C PHE A 141 -24.82 7.65 -4.12
N ALA A 142 -24.31 6.55 -4.65
CA ALA A 142 -23.62 5.51 -3.89
C ALA A 142 -22.37 5.01 -4.62
N PHE A 143 -21.42 4.50 -3.85
CA PHE A 143 -20.27 3.76 -4.35
C PHE A 143 -19.76 2.80 -3.26
N GLN A 144 -18.99 1.80 -3.66
CA GLN A 144 -18.35 0.85 -2.77
C GLN A 144 -16.87 1.19 -2.59
N TYR A 145 -16.36 1.03 -1.37
CA TYR A 145 -14.95 1.22 -1.06
C TYR A 145 -14.45 0.16 -0.08
N PRO A 146 -13.16 -0.19 -0.11
CA PRO A 146 -12.60 -1.15 0.82
C PRO A 146 -12.61 -0.59 2.25
N SER A 147 -12.92 -1.42 3.24
CA SER A 147 -12.92 -1.04 4.65
C SER A 147 -11.54 -0.70 5.17
N LEU A 148 -10.49 -1.27 4.56
CA LEU A 148 -9.09 -1.12 4.94
C LEU A 148 -8.22 -0.79 3.73
N SER A 149 -7.23 0.06 3.90
CA SER A 149 -6.16 0.27 2.92
C SER A 149 -4.87 0.69 3.61
N ILE A 150 -3.75 0.73 2.87
CA ILE A 150 -2.49 1.29 3.38
C ILE A 150 -2.50 2.80 3.13
N ASP A 151 -2.02 3.56 4.11
CA ASP A 151 -1.72 4.98 3.91
C ASP A 151 -0.75 5.15 2.73
N ASN A 152 -1.15 5.97 1.76
CA ASN A 152 -0.39 6.18 0.54
C ASN A 152 0.95 6.89 0.79
N GLN A 153 1.12 7.56 1.93
CA GLN A 153 2.43 8.08 2.36
C GLN A 153 3.47 6.97 2.60
N LEU A 154 3.04 5.73 2.84
CA LEU A 154 3.93 4.59 3.04
C LEU A 154 4.34 3.90 1.74
N TRP A 155 3.85 4.36 0.58
CA TRP A 155 4.20 3.73 -0.68
C TRP A 155 5.68 3.92 -0.99
N GLY A 156 6.35 2.81 -1.31
CA GLY A 156 7.80 2.79 -1.56
C GLY A 156 8.68 2.91 -0.31
N ALA A 157 8.10 3.11 0.87
CA ALA A 157 8.81 3.32 2.14
C ALA A 157 8.30 2.42 3.28
N LEU A 158 7.76 1.24 2.96
CA LEU A 158 7.40 0.26 3.99
C LEU A 158 8.64 -0.10 4.82
N PRO A 159 8.62 0.09 6.16
CA PRO A 159 9.75 -0.24 6.99
C PRO A 159 10.07 -1.73 6.94
N ASP A 160 11.36 -2.03 6.96
CA ASP A 160 11.91 -3.38 6.95
C ASP A 160 11.22 -4.29 8.01
N GLY A 161 10.66 -5.42 7.55
CA GLY A 161 10.09 -6.47 8.41
C GLY A 161 8.64 -6.28 8.86
N ILE A 162 7.99 -5.16 8.51
CA ILE A 162 6.56 -4.94 8.79
C ILE A 162 5.70 -5.63 7.72
N SER A 163 4.65 -6.34 8.14
CA SER A 163 3.64 -6.94 7.25
C SER A 163 2.69 -5.87 6.75
N ILE A 164 2.15 -6.05 5.55
CA ILE A 164 1.02 -5.24 5.04
C ILE A 164 -0.15 -5.24 6.03
N SER A 165 -0.45 -6.39 6.63
CA SER A 165 -1.54 -6.53 7.62
C SER A 165 -1.35 -5.65 8.86
N GLU A 166 -0.12 -5.26 9.20
CA GLU A 166 0.22 -4.45 10.37
C GLU A 166 0.09 -2.94 10.08
N VAL A 167 -0.06 -2.55 8.80
CA VAL A 167 -0.17 -1.15 8.35
C VAL A 167 -1.50 -0.85 7.66
N LEU A 168 -2.48 -1.76 7.75
CA LEU A 168 -3.83 -1.52 7.27
C LEU A 168 -4.55 -0.54 8.19
N LEU A 169 -5.08 0.53 7.60
CA LEU A 169 -5.85 1.55 8.28
C LEU A 169 -7.30 1.54 7.77
N PRO A 170 -8.29 1.75 8.66
CA PRO A 170 -9.69 1.85 8.26
C PRO A 170 -9.91 3.05 7.36
N ASN A 171 -10.64 2.87 6.27
CA ASN A 171 -11.03 3.97 5.38
C ASN A 171 -12.28 4.68 5.90
N GLN A 172 -12.45 5.93 5.50
CA GLN A 172 -13.63 6.73 5.75
C GLN A 172 -13.91 7.66 4.56
N VAL A 173 -15.17 8.05 4.43
CA VAL A 173 -15.60 9.10 3.52
C VAL A 173 -16.02 10.30 4.34
N PHE A 174 -15.48 11.47 4.02
CA PHE A 174 -15.93 12.75 4.57
C PHE A 174 -16.33 13.69 3.44
N ASN A 175 -17.15 14.68 3.74
CA ASN A 175 -17.66 15.61 2.73
C ASN A 175 -17.68 17.05 3.24
N LYS A 176 -17.57 17.98 2.29
CA LYS A 176 -17.77 19.42 2.46
C LYS A 176 -18.47 19.91 1.21
N ASP A 177 -19.68 20.41 1.39
CA ASP A 177 -20.58 20.80 0.31
C ASP A 177 -20.73 19.65 -0.71
N ASN A 178 -20.42 19.91 -1.98
CA ASN A 178 -20.52 18.96 -3.07
C ASN A 178 -19.24 18.14 -3.32
N SER A 179 -18.26 18.22 -2.41
CA SER A 179 -16.97 17.53 -2.52
C SER A 179 -16.84 16.43 -1.46
N PHE A 180 -16.47 15.23 -1.90
CA PHE A 180 -16.44 13.99 -1.12
C PHE A 180 -15.07 13.34 -1.22
N TYR A 181 -14.48 13.02 -0.09
CA TYR A 181 -13.10 12.55 0.00
C TYR A 181 -13.08 11.18 0.65
N LEU A 182 -12.44 10.21 -0.02
CA LEU A 182 -12.15 8.89 0.51
C LEU A 182 -10.69 8.83 0.92
N THR A 183 -10.44 8.46 2.18
CA THR A 183 -9.08 8.37 2.75
C THR A 183 -9.07 7.49 3.99
N GLN A 184 -7.90 7.29 4.60
CA GLN A 184 -7.73 6.59 5.86
C GLN A 184 -8.25 7.44 7.03
N LYS A 185 -8.89 6.79 8.01
CA LYS A 185 -9.42 7.40 9.24
C LYS A 185 -8.32 7.84 10.19
N TYR A 186 -7.14 7.26 10.06
CA TYR A 186 -5.96 7.60 10.84
C TYR A 186 -4.81 7.86 9.88
N LYS A 187 -3.89 8.73 10.28
CA LYS A 187 -2.58 8.92 9.68
C LYS A 187 -1.51 8.41 10.63
N ILE A 188 -0.43 7.86 10.10
CA ILE A 188 0.73 7.49 10.90
C ILE A 188 1.60 8.74 11.09
N ASN A 189 1.63 9.28 12.30
CA ASN A 189 2.44 10.47 12.62
C ASN A 189 3.91 10.10 12.84
N ASN A 190 4.15 8.95 13.50
CA ASN A 190 5.48 8.39 13.67
C ASN A 190 5.43 6.87 13.49
N TRP A 191 6.12 6.40 12.46
CA TRP A 191 6.16 4.98 12.10
C TRP A 191 6.99 4.14 13.07
N GLU A 192 7.99 4.72 13.76
CA GLU A 192 8.83 4.01 14.73
C GLU A 192 8.07 3.68 16.01
N THR A 193 7.14 4.56 16.40
CA THR A 193 6.31 4.39 17.60
C THR A 193 4.93 3.80 17.30
N GLY A 194 4.50 3.82 16.04
CA GLY A 194 3.14 3.46 15.64
C GLY A 194 2.09 4.46 16.11
N GLU A 195 2.49 5.71 16.38
CA GLU A 195 1.58 6.75 16.85
C GLU A 195 0.61 7.15 15.73
N LEU A 196 -0.67 6.89 15.97
CA LEU A 196 -1.76 7.19 15.04
C LEU A 196 -2.44 8.49 15.42
N VAL A 197 -2.59 9.39 14.45
CA VAL A 197 -3.41 10.60 14.58
C VAL A 197 -4.70 10.38 13.84
N LYS A 198 -5.82 10.53 14.56
CA LYS A 198 -7.15 10.41 13.96
C LYS A 198 -7.40 11.60 13.04
N MET A 199 -7.84 11.31 11.82
CA MET A 199 -8.28 12.31 10.86
C MET A 199 -9.69 12.75 11.20
N GLU A 200 -9.83 14.00 11.67
CA GLU A 200 -11.12 14.61 11.95
C GLU A 200 -11.52 15.57 10.83
N ASN A 201 -12.83 15.84 10.72
CA ASN A 201 -13.40 16.76 9.74
C ASN A 201 -12.86 18.21 9.82
N ALA A 202 -12.02 18.55 10.80
CA ALA A 202 -11.39 19.86 10.92
C ALA A 202 -10.07 19.99 10.13
N ILE A 203 -9.56 18.91 9.51
CA ILE A 203 -8.24 18.87 8.85
C ILE A 203 -8.34 19.14 7.33
N PHE A 204 -9.44 19.74 6.86
CA PHE A 204 -9.63 20.11 5.44
C PHE A 204 -8.53 21.03 4.90
N GLU A 205 -8.05 21.97 5.72
CA GLU A 205 -7.03 22.93 5.30
C GLU A 205 -5.69 22.24 4.99
N GLU A 206 -5.32 21.17 5.69
CA GLU A 206 -4.11 20.41 5.36
C GLU A 206 -4.29 19.58 4.09
N ILE A 207 -5.50 19.11 3.80
CA ILE A 207 -5.79 18.31 2.61
C ILE A 207 -5.83 19.19 1.36
N GLU A 208 -6.47 20.36 1.43
CA GLU A 208 -6.49 21.34 0.32
C GLU A 208 -5.09 21.93 0.06
N ASN A 209 -4.24 22.05 1.09
CA ASN A 209 -2.87 22.56 0.95
C ASN A 209 -1.79 21.46 0.74
N SER A 210 -2.16 20.18 0.85
CA SER A 210 -1.23 19.07 0.62
C SER A 210 -0.86 19.00 -0.86
N THR A 211 0.45 19.03 -1.14
CA THR A 211 0.96 18.89 -2.50
C THR A 211 1.00 17.43 -2.95
N TYR A 212 1.03 16.48 -2.02
CA TYR A 212 1.11 15.06 -2.30
C TYR A 212 0.99 14.21 -1.02
N PRO A 213 0.36 13.02 -1.07
CA PRO A 213 -0.49 12.52 -2.15
C PRO A 213 -1.89 13.15 -2.10
N THR A 214 -2.52 13.36 -3.26
CA THR A 214 -3.87 13.92 -3.35
C THR A 214 -4.88 12.87 -2.90
N PRO A 215 -5.80 13.17 -1.98
CA PRO A 215 -6.83 12.20 -1.61
C PRO A 215 -7.79 11.97 -2.78
N TRP A 216 -8.40 10.78 -2.79
CA TRP A 216 -9.43 10.44 -3.76
C TRP A 216 -10.67 11.33 -3.52
N ASN A 217 -10.98 12.20 -4.48
CA ASN A 217 -11.94 13.29 -4.32
C ASN A 217 -12.98 13.28 -5.44
N ILE A 218 -14.24 13.01 -5.10
CA ILE A 218 -15.41 13.16 -5.98
C ILE A 218 -16.06 14.51 -5.76
N ILE A 219 -16.30 15.23 -6.85
CA ILE A 219 -17.07 16.46 -6.85
C ILE A 219 -18.34 16.26 -7.69
N ILE A 220 -19.49 16.63 -7.13
CA ILE A 220 -20.80 16.52 -7.78
C ILE A 220 -21.24 17.89 -8.33
N PHE A 221 -21.71 17.92 -9.58
CA PHE A 221 -22.27 19.11 -10.22
C PHE A 221 -23.69 18.83 -10.73
N GLU A 222 -24.55 19.82 -10.59
CA GLU A 222 -25.86 19.85 -11.27
C GLU A 222 -25.67 20.24 -12.74
N VAL A 223 -26.30 19.48 -13.64
CA VAL A 223 -26.22 19.65 -15.10
C VAL A 223 -27.57 19.30 -15.74
N GLU A 224 -28.15 20.19 -16.53
CA GLU A 224 -29.46 19.94 -17.15
C GLU A 224 -29.36 19.04 -18.38
N ASN A 225 -28.23 19.10 -19.10
CA ASN A 225 -28.01 18.43 -20.38
C ASN A 225 -26.52 18.34 -20.73
N GLU A 226 -26.20 17.77 -21.88
CA GLU A 226 -24.83 17.62 -22.36
C GLU A 226 -24.08 18.95 -22.61
N ILE A 227 -24.77 20.09 -22.78
CA ILE A 227 -24.13 21.41 -22.92
C ILE A 227 -23.55 21.86 -21.58
N ASP A 228 -24.29 21.65 -20.48
CA ASP A 228 -23.79 21.93 -19.13
C ASP A 228 -22.65 20.99 -18.75
N LEU A 229 -22.75 19.72 -19.14
CA LEU A 229 -21.67 18.75 -18.97
C LEU A 229 -20.39 19.19 -19.69
N ASP A 230 -20.48 19.63 -20.95
CA ASP A 230 -19.34 20.15 -21.71
C ASP A 230 -18.71 21.39 -21.04
N ARG A 231 -19.53 22.26 -20.46
CA ARG A 231 -19.06 23.40 -19.66
C ARG A 231 -18.28 22.94 -18.43
N VAL A 232 -18.80 21.98 -17.66
CA VAL A 232 -18.10 21.41 -16.49
C VAL A 232 -16.77 20.78 -16.89
N ILE A 233 -16.74 20.03 -18.00
CA ILE A 233 -15.51 19.43 -18.56
C ILE A 233 -14.47 20.51 -18.85
N LYS A 234 -14.86 21.60 -19.52
CA LYS A 234 -13.96 22.72 -19.84
C LYS A 234 -13.45 23.45 -18.61
N GLU A 235 -14.31 23.67 -17.63
CA GLU A 235 -13.95 24.32 -16.36
C GLU A 235 -12.94 23.48 -15.56
N LYS A 236 -13.07 22.14 -15.58
CA LYS A 236 -12.22 21.23 -14.80
C LYS A 236 -10.96 20.77 -15.50
N LEU A 237 -11.01 20.56 -16.80
CA LEU A 237 -9.92 19.95 -17.57
C LEU A 237 -9.22 20.92 -18.52
N GLY A 238 -9.79 22.11 -18.74
CA GLY A 238 -9.25 23.12 -19.64
C GLY A 238 -10.14 23.36 -20.85
N SER A 239 -10.05 24.57 -21.42
CA SER A 239 -10.94 25.04 -22.49
C SER A 239 -10.80 24.29 -23.81
N GLY A 240 -9.71 23.54 -24.00
CA GLY A 240 -9.52 22.66 -25.15
C GLY A 240 -10.24 21.32 -25.04
N CYS A 241 -10.75 20.97 -23.85
CA CYS A 241 -11.47 19.72 -23.63
C CYS A 241 -12.93 19.85 -24.03
N SER A 242 -13.52 18.76 -24.49
CA SER A 242 -14.95 18.73 -24.80
C SER A 242 -15.56 17.35 -24.58
N TYR A 243 -16.87 17.33 -24.37
CA TYR A 243 -17.65 16.10 -24.36
C TYR A 243 -17.53 15.37 -25.71
N LYS A 244 -17.22 14.07 -25.68
CA LYS A 244 -17.15 13.22 -26.87
C LYS A 244 -18.37 12.32 -26.98
N THR A 245 -18.56 11.47 -25.99
CA THR A 245 -19.63 10.48 -25.97
C THR A 245 -19.84 9.97 -24.54
N LYS A 246 -20.90 9.18 -24.35
CA LYS A 246 -21.23 8.51 -23.10
C LYS A 246 -21.32 7.00 -23.32
N ILE A 247 -20.75 6.25 -22.39
CA ILE A 247 -20.66 4.79 -22.39
C ILE A 247 -21.54 4.26 -21.26
N ASN A 248 -22.34 3.24 -21.55
CA ASN A 248 -23.16 2.59 -20.52
C ASN A 248 -22.28 2.05 -19.39
N THR A 249 -22.69 2.29 -18.15
CA THR A 249 -22.15 1.57 -16.98
C THR A 249 -23.01 0.34 -16.68
N ASN A 250 -22.64 -0.41 -15.64
CA ASN A 250 -23.47 -1.50 -15.12
C ASN A 250 -24.75 -0.99 -14.44
N PHE A 251 -24.84 0.32 -14.16
CA PHE A 251 -25.99 0.94 -13.53
C PHE A 251 -26.83 1.67 -14.57
N SER A 252 -28.11 1.30 -14.65
CA SER A 252 -29.05 1.94 -15.58
C SER A 252 -29.06 3.45 -15.39
N LYS A 253 -29.19 4.18 -16.51
CA LYS A 253 -29.22 5.67 -16.57
C LYS A 253 -27.93 6.36 -16.10
N ASN A 254 -26.89 5.63 -15.75
CA ASN A 254 -25.57 6.16 -15.41
C ASN A 254 -24.58 5.86 -16.53
N TYR A 255 -23.86 6.89 -16.97
CA TYR A 255 -22.96 6.77 -18.11
C TYR A 255 -21.57 7.27 -17.77
N ARG A 256 -20.54 6.53 -18.16
CA ARG A 256 -19.16 7.00 -18.15
C ARG A 256 -18.96 7.95 -19.33
N VAL A 257 -18.35 9.11 -19.09
CA VAL A 257 -18.13 10.11 -20.14
C VAL A 257 -16.73 9.95 -20.74
N GLU A 258 -16.65 9.92 -22.06
CA GLU A 258 -15.41 10.14 -22.79
C GLU A 258 -15.30 11.60 -23.22
N ILE A 259 -14.07 12.09 -23.27
CA ILE A 259 -13.76 13.46 -23.68
C ILE A 259 -12.89 13.47 -24.94
N ASN A 260 -12.98 14.55 -25.71
CA ASN A 260 -12.07 14.85 -26.80
C ASN A 260 -11.02 15.85 -26.32
N GLY A 261 -9.76 15.57 -26.66
CA GLY A 261 -8.68 16.55 -26.57
C GLY A 261 -8.67 17.51 -27.77
N ASP A 262 -7.83 18.54 -27.68
CA ASP A 262 -7.64 19.51 -28.76
C ASP A 262 -6.63 19.07 -29.85
N GLY A 263 -6.09 17.84 -29.72
CA GLY A 263 -5.17 17.24 -30.68
C GLY A 263 -3.75 17.82 -30.66
N LYS A 264 -3.40 18.62 -29.64
CA LYS A 264 -2.09 19.25 -29.51
C LYS A 264 -1.18 18.49 -28.53
N ASP A 265 0.13 18.71 -28.67
CA ASP A 265 1.13 18.19 -27.73
C ASP A 265 1.01 18.84 -26.35
N LEU A 266 1.45 18.13 -25.30
CA LEU A 266 1.37 18.53 -23.89
C LEU A 266 1.88 19.95 -23.60
N GLY A 267 2.90 20.44 -24.33
CA GLY A 267 3.45 21.78 -24.14
C GLY A 267 2.60 22.92 -24.73
N SER A 268 1.52 22.60 -25.45
CA SER A 268 0.70 23.56 -26.19
C SER A 268 -0.81 23.30 -26.13
N THR A 269 -1.21 22.20 -25.48
CA THR A 269 -2.61 21.82 -25.32
C THR A 269 -3.32 22.66 -24.27
N ASN A 270 -4.57 23.03 -24.58
CA ASN A 270 -5.52 23.57 -23.60
C ASN A 270 -6.38 22.48 -22.98
N CYS A 271 -6.03 21.21 -23.22
CA CYS A 271 -6.68 20.02 -22.69
C CYS A 271 -5.62 19.02 -22.21
N PRO A 272 -4.87 19.33 -21.13
CA PRO A 272 -3.77 18.51 -20.62
C PRO A 272 -4.25 17.24 -19.90
N VAL A 273 -5.16 16.48 -20.51
CA VAL A 273 -5.75 15.29 -19.90
C VAL A 273 -4.93 14.07 -20.27
N ASN A 274 -4.28 13.47 -19.27
CA ASN A 274 -3.58 12.20 -19.43
C ASN A 274 -4.48 10.99 -19.13
N TYR A 275 -5.76 11.04 -19.54
CA TYR A 275 -6.76 9.98 -19.31
C TYR A 275 -6.96 9.53 -17.84
N ALA A 276 -6.43 10.30 -16.88
CA ALA A 276 -6.46 10.02 -15.44
C ALA A 276 -7.71 10.58 -14.74
N ASN A 277 -8.81 10.79 -15.46
CA ASN A 277 -10.05 11.31 -14.89
C ASN A 277 -11.18 10.32 -15.11
N TYR A 278 -12.12 10.32 -14.18
CA TYR A 278 -13.32 9.50 -14.26
C TYR A 278 -14.53 10.40 -14.05
N ILE A 279 -15.48 10.29 -14.98
CA ILE A 279 -16.66 11.15 -15.05
C ILE A 279 -17.87 10.25 -15.24
N ILE A 280 -18.82 10.35 -14.31
CA ILE A 280 -20.12 9.68 -14.40
C ILE A 280 -21.21 10.73 -14.56
N TYR A 281 -22.04 10.59 -15.58
CA TYR A 281 -23.16 11.47 -15.88
C TYR A 281 -24.49 10.70 -15.80
N SER A 282 -25.47 11.26 -15.10
CA SER A 282 -26.86 10.81 -15.09
C SER A 282 -27.77 11.91 -15.66
N PRO A 283 -28.28 11.77 -16.90
CA PRO A 283 -29.24 12.71 -17.47
C PRO A 283 -30.55 12.77 -16.69
N VAL A 284 -30.96 11.65 -16.09
CA VAL A 284 -32.23 11.56 -15.34
C VAL A 284 -32.13 12.29 -14.01
N ASN A 285 -31.00 12.13 -13.33
CA ASN A 285 -30.75 12.80 -12.05
C ASN A 285 -30.16 14.20 -12.22
N LYS A 286 -29.92 14.64 -13.48
CA LYS A 286 -29.35 15.94 -13.84
C LYS A 286 -28.04 16.23 -13.11
N LYS A 287 -27.19 15.23 -12.97
CA LYS A 287 -25.96 15.29 -12.18
C LYS A 287 -24.78 14.69 -12.91
N VAL A 288 -23.61 15.25 -12.64
CA VAL A 288 -22.32 14.69 -13.04
C VAL A 288 -21.41 14.60 -11.82
N ALA A 289 -20.75 13.46 -11.68
CA ALA A 289 -19.69 13.24 -10.71
C ALA A 289 -18.35 13.24 -11.43
N PHE A 290 -17.37 13.92 -10.85
CA PHE A 290 -16.05 14.12 -11.42
C PHE A 290 -14.98 13.81 -10.37
N TRP A 291 -14.00 12.97 -10.73
CA TRP A 291 -12.80 12.78 -9.91
C TRP A 291 -11.57 12.47 -10.76
N SER A 292 -10.41 12.78 -10.21
CA SER A 292 -9.12 12.39 -10.77
C SER A 292 -8.68 11.07 -10.14
N LEU A 293 -8.30 10.10 -10.98
CA LEU A 293 -7.62 8.88 -10.57
C LEU A 293 -6.11 9.10 -10.42
N GLY A 294 -5.56 10.15 -11.04
CA GLY A 294 -4.11 10.37 -11.08
C GLY A 294 -3.37 9.28 -11.88
N GLN A 295 -2.03 9.35 -11.85
CA GLN A 295 -1.16 8.33 -12.45
C GLN A 295 -0.73 7.25 -11.45
N GLU A 296 -1.03 7.50 -10.18
CA GLU A 296 -0.68 6.64 -9.07
C GLU A 296 -1.98 6.22 -8.39
N CYS A 297 -1.91 5.12 -7.64
CA CYS A 297 -3.07 4.73 -6.87
C CYS A 297 -3.46 5.83 -5.87
N ASN A 298 -4.65 5.80 -5.27
CA ASN A 298 -4.98 6.61 -4.09
C ASN A 298 -5.37 5.71 -2.91
N ILE A 299 -6.16 4.67 -3.18
CA ILE A 299 -6.66 3.71 -2.21
C ILE A 299 -6.23 2.30 -2.63
N GLY A 300 -5.41 1.64 -1.81
CA GLY A 300 -4.86 0.35 -2.20
C GLY A 300 -4.02 -0.34 -1.13
N LEU A 301 -3.45 -1.47 -1.52
CA LEU A 301 -2.46 -2.24 -0.74
C LEU A 301 -1.02 -1.96 -1.19
N GLY A 302 -0.81 -0.94 -2.02
CA GLY A 302 0.50 -0.54 -2.52
C GLY A 302 0.43 0.03 -3.92
N PHE A 303 1.60 0.35 -4.47
CA PHE A 303 1.75 1.09 -5.73
C PHE A 303 1.39 0.27 -6.98
N ILE A 304 1.40 -1.07 -6.89
CA ILE A 304 1.11 -1.92 -8.03
C ILE A 304 -0.36 -1.80 -8.43
N TYR A 305 -0.62 -1.63 -9.73
CA TYR A 305 -1.96 -1.52 -10.31
C TYR A 305 -2.99 -2.55 -9.79
N LEU A 306 -2.60 -3.82 -9.55
CA LEU A 306 -3.54 -4.85 -9.04
C LEU A 306 -3.86 -4.75 -7.54
N ASN A 307 -3.06 -3.98 -6.80
CA ASN A 307 -3.32 -3.60 -5.42
C ASN A 307 -4.03 -2.25 -5.33
N CYS A 308 -4.31 -1.62 -6.47
CA CYS A 308 -5.07 -0.40 -6.51
C CYS A 308 -6.56 -0.66 -6.60
N PHE A 309 -7.32 0.00 -5.75
CA PHE A 309 -8.77 -0.14 -5.66
C PHE A 309 -9.52 0.97 -6.36
N ASP A 310 -8.84 2.03 -6.79
CA ASP A 310 -9.42 3.23 -7.40
C ASP A 310 -10.39 2.93 -8.55
N LEU A 311 -10.01 2.04 -9.48
CA LEU A 311 -10.87 1.69 -10.61
C LEU A 311 -12.12 0.92 -10.15
N GLN A 312 -11.96 -0.04 -9.24
CA GLN A 312 -13.09 -0.81 -8.71
C GLN A 312 -14.07 0.08 -7.93
N ILE A 313 -13.54 1.03 -7.14
CA ILE A 313 -14.33 2.07 -6.48
C ILE A 313 -15.09 2.88 -7.55
N SER A 314 -14.39 3.31 -8.59
CA SER A 314 -14.96 4.14 -9.66
C SER A 314 -16.05 3.43 -10.47
N GLU A 315 -15.90 2.14 -10.72
CA GLU A 315 -16.87 1.31 -11.45
C GLU A 315 -18.13 1.01 -10.63
N SER A 316 -18.03 1.08 -9.29
CA SER A 316 -19.17 0.92 -8.39
C SER A 316 -20.02 2.19 -8.21
N PHE A 317 -19.48 3.34 -8.60
CA PHE A 317 -20.15 4.63 -8.45
C PHE A 317 -21.39 4.72 -9.35
N HIS A 318 -22.51 5.16 -8.77
CA HIS A 318 -23.73 5.47 -9.50
C HIS A 318 -24.61 6.46 -8.76
N PHE A 319 -25.37 7.25 -9.52
CA PHE A 319 -26.50 8.01 -9.01
C PHE A 319 -27.75 7.13 -8.92
N PHE A 320 -28.56 7.37 -7.90
CA PHE A 320 -29.88 6.76 -7.70
C PHE A 320 -30.97 7.83 -7.59
N GLU A 321 -32.23 7.40 -7.69
CA GLU A 321 -33.42 8.25 -7.59
C GLU A 321 -33.87 8.46 -6.13
#